data_AF-A0A4T1ZQQ2-F1
#
_entry.id   AF-A0A4T1ZQQ2-F1
#
_cell.length_a   1.000
_cell.length_b   1.000
_cell.length_c   1.000
_cell.angle_alpha   90.00
_cell.angle_beta   90.00
_cell.angle_gamma   90.00
#
_symmetry.space_group_name_H-M   'P 1'
#
loop_
_entity.id
_entity.type
_entity.pdbx_description
1 polymer ?
#
loop_
_entity_poly.entity_id
_entity_poly.type
_entity_poly.pdbx_seq_one_letter_code
_entity_poly.pdbx_strand_id
1 'polypeptide(L)'
;MDAMLNLIGRDVPLFTADMVSREDELHEIVSRSRFLVLGGAGSIGQAVTKEIFKRNPLKLHVVDISENNMVELVRDIRSSFGYIDGDFQTFALDIGSVEYDAFVKADGQYDYVLNLSALKHVRSEKDPFTLMRMIDVNVFNTDKTIQQSIDSGVKKYFCVSTDKAANPANMMGASKRIMEMFLMRKSEEITISTARFANVAFSDGSLLHGFNQRLQKQQPIVAPNDIKRYFVTPQESGELCLMSCIFGENRDIFFPKLSEDLHLITFAEIAVKYLKRRGYEPRLCETEDEARELVKILPQQGEWPCLFTASNTTGEKDFEEFYTANEVLDMSRFENLGIIKNEPLYNQELLSLFEEQISAMKKKSEWSKEQIVELFHKMIPGFGHKETGKYLDSKM
;
A
#
# COMPACT_ATOMS: atom_id res chain seq x y z
N MET A 1 -12.73 19.91 11.87
CA MET A 1 -11.39 19.38 12.18
C MET A 1 -11.44 17.88 11.89
N ASP A 2 -10.57 17.38 11.00
CA ASP A 2 -10.63 15.98 10.58
C ASP A 2 -10.38 15.07 11.78
N ALA A 3 -11.40 14.29 12.08
CA ALA A 3 -11.43 13.13 12.93
C ALA A 3 -10.12 12.34 12.95
N MET A 4 -9.57 12.05 11.77
CA MET A 4 -8.47 11.13 11.59
C MET A 4 -7.13 11.76 11.99
N LEU A 5 -6.91 13.02 11.63
CA LEU A 5 -5.66 13.74 11.89
C LEU A 5 -5.34 13.75 13.39
N ASN A 6 -6.33 14.07 14.23
CA ASN A 6 -6.10 14.17 15.67
C ASN A 6 -5.70 12.81 16.30
N LEU A 7 -6.26 11.70 15.80
CA LEU A 7 -5.89 10.35 16.25
C LEU A 7 -4.42 10.03 15.97
N ILE A 8 -3.91 10.47 14.83
CA ILE A 8 -2.51 10.28 14.44
C ILE A 8 -1.60 11.42 14.93
N GLY A 9 -2.10 12.28 15.81
CA GLY A 9 -1.32 13.33 16.45
C GLY A 9 -1.03 14.54 15.57
N ARG A 10 -1.90 14.84 14.60
CA ARG A 10 -1.80 16.00 13.71
C ARG A 10 -3.09 16.80 13.72
N ASP A 11 -2.98 18.08 13.38
CA ASP A 11 -4.15 18.95 13.22
C ASP A 11 -4.31 19.48 11.79
N VAL A 12 -3.29 19.30 10.93
CA VAL A 12 -3.25 19.77 9.55
C VAL A 12 -2.93 18.64 8.55
N PRO A 13 -3.52 18.65 7.33
CA PRO A 13 -3.16 17.72 6.27
C PRO A 13 -1.78 18.04 5.66
N LEU A 14 -1.02 17.00 5.29
CA LEU A 14 0.37 17.10 4.83
C LEU A 14 0.53 17.85 3.51
N PHE A 15 -0.34 17.59 2.54
CA PHE A 15 -0.10 18.00 1.14
C PHE A 15 -0.91 19.23 0.73
N THR A 16 -1.46 19.97 1.69
CA THR A 16 -2.39 21.08 1.42
C THR A 16 -1.78 22.11 0.47
N ALA A 17 -0.53 22.53 0.69
CA ALA A 17 0.10 23.56 -0.13
C ALA A 17 0.34 23.06 -1.57
N ASP A 18 0.91 21.87 -1.72
CA ASP A 18 1.15 21.27 -3.04
C ASP A 18 -0.15 21.03 -3.81
N MET A 19 -1.18 20.47 -3.15
CA MET A 19 -2.49 20.19 -3.77
C MET A 19 -3.17 21.48 -4.23
N VAL A 20 -3.20 22.52 -3.40
CA VAL A 20 -3.78 23.83 -3.77
C VAL A 20 -3.02 24.45 -4.94
N SER A 21 -1.68 24.39 -4.92
CA SER A 21 -0.85 24.97 -5.99
C SER A 21 -1.01 24.29 -7.35
N ARG A 22 -1.50 23.04 -7.37
CA ARG A 22 -1.64 22.21 -8.58
C ARG A 22 -3.08 21.86 -8.93
N GLU A 23 -4.07 22.35 -8.19
CA GLU A 23 -5.47 21.90 -8.34
C GLU A 23 -6.02 22.16 -9.75
N ASP A 24 -5.77 23.36 -10.32
CA ASP A 24 -6.24 23.71 -11.66
C ASP A 24 -5.64 22.77 -12.73
N GLU A 25 -4.34 22.49 -12.62
CA GLU A 25 -3.62 21.60 -13.53
C GLU A 25 -4.06 20.14 -13.36
N LEU A 26 -4.26 19.67 -12.13
CA LEU A 26 -4.83 18.36 -11.83
C LEU A 26 -6.22 18.22 -12.45
N HIS A 27 -7.09 19.22 -12.28
CA HIS A 27 -8.45 19.20 -12.82
C HIS A 27 -8.44 19.16 -14.35
N GLU A 28 -7.62 19.98 -15.00
CA GLU A 28 -7.51 20.00 -16.46
C GLU A 28 -7.00 18.66 -17.02
N ILE A 29 -5.96 18.08 -16.41
CA ILE A 29 -5.41 16.80 -16.87
C ILE A 29 -6.39 15.67 -16.63
N VAL A 30 -6.97 15.56 -15.42
CA VAL A 30 -7.89 14.46 -15.07
C VAL A 30 -9.13 14.50 -15.96
N SER A 31 -9.75 15.67 -16.14
CA SER A 31 -10.99 15.80 -16.92
C SER A 31 -10.86 15.41 -18.40
N ARG A 32 -9.64 15.38 -18.94
CA ARG A 32 -9.35 15.00 -20.33
C ARG A 32 -8.73 13.62 -20.48
N SER A 33 -8.53 12.88 -19.39
CA SER A 33 -7.75 11.65 -19.37
C SER A 33 -8.55 10.42 -18.97
N ARG A 34 -8.07 9.26 -19.43
CA ARG A 34 -8.63 7.94 -19.15
C ARG A 34 -7.76 7.19 -18.16
N PHE A 35 -8.35 6.71 -17.08
CA PHE A 35 -7.65 6.07 -15.96
C PHE A 35 -8.09 4.61 -15.79
N LEU A 36 -7.12 3.73 -15.53
CA LEU A 36 -7.35 2.38 -15.03
C LEU A 36 -6.70 2.26 -13.65
N VAL A 37 -7.49 1.92 -12.63
CA VAL A 37 -7.01 1.71 -11.26
C VAL A 37 -7.10 0.23 -10.91
N LEU A 38 -5.96 -0.44 -10.86
CA LEU A 38 -5.81 -1.84 -10.47
C LEU A 38 -5.59 -1.97 -8.96
N GLY A 39 -6.29 -2.89 -8.31
CA GLY A 39 -6.36 -2.94 -6.84
C GLY A 39 -7.15 -1.76 -6.26
N GLY A 40 -8.11 -1.24 -7.03
CA GLY A 40 -8.81 0.00 -6.72
C GLY A 40 -9.81 -0.11 -5.58
N ALA A 41 -10.18 -1.32 -5.14
CA ALA A 41 -11.03 -1.52 -3.97
C ALA A 41 -10.24 -1.73 -2.67
N GLY A 42 -8.90 -1.78 -2.72
CA GLY A 42 -8.05 -1.69 -1.53
C GLY A 42 -7.98 -0.26 -0.97
N SER A 43 -7.54 -0.08 0.28
CA SER A 43 -7.65 1.23 0.96
C SER A 43 -6.98 2.42 0.23
N ILE A 44 -5.78 2.23 -0.33
CA ILE A 44 -5.09 3.29 -1.11
C ILE A 44 -5.75 3.41 -2.50
N GLY A 45 -6.14 2.27 -3.10
CA GLY A 45 -6.89 2.22 -4.36
C GLY A 45 -8.17 3.04 -4.30
N GLN A 46 -8.96 2.89 -3.24
CA GLN A 46 -10.19 3.66 -3.05
C GLN A 46 -9.88 5.14 -2.88
N ALA A 47 -8.85 5.49 -2.11
CA ALA A 47 -8.46 6.88 -1.91
C ALA A 47 -8.06 7.55 -3.23
N VAL A 48 -7.17 6.96 -4.02
CA VAL A 48 -6.77 7.55 -5.31
C VAL A 48 -7.92 7.52 -6.33
N THR A 49 -8.77 6.49 -6.31
CA THR A 49 -9.98 6.45 -7.17
C THR A 49 -10.88 7.64 -6.87
N LYS A 50 -11.09 7.97 -5.58
CA LYS A 50 -11.87 9.14 -5.18
C LYS A 50 -11.20 10.46 -5.55
N GLU A 51 -9.87 10.55 -5.43
CA GLU A 51 -9.11 11.72 -5.87
C GLU A 51 -9.22 11.97 -7.39
N ILE A 52 -9.27 10.90 -8.19
CA ILE A 52 -9.52 11.01 -9.63
C ILE A 52 -10.99 11.36 -9.88
N PHE A 53 -11.93 10.61 -9.30
CA PHE A 53 -13.37 10.75 -9.55
C PHE A 53 -13.88 12.17 -9.28
N LYS A 54 -13.47 12.78 -8.16
CA LYS A 54 -13.91 14.14 -7.78
C LYS A 54 -13.46 15.24 -8.75
N ARG A 55 -12.56 14.92 -9.69
CA ARG A 55 -12.06 15.82 -10.75
C ARG A 55 -12.62 15.49 -12.14
N ASN A 56 -13.75 14.78 -12.18
CA ASN A 56 -14.56 14.53 -13.39
C ASN A 56 -13.79 13.92 -14.58
N PRO A 57 -13.17 12.74 -14.43
CA PRO A 57 -12.34 12.14 -15.48
C PRO A 57 -13.15 11.78 -16.73
N LEU A 58 -12.49 11.78 -17.90
CA LEU A 58 -13.12 11.31 -19.14
C LEU A 58 -13.52 9.83 -19.05
N LYS A 59 -12.67 9.03 -18.40
CA LYS A 59 -12.90 7.61 -18.13
C LYS A 59 -12.16 7.18 -16.87
N LEU A 60 -12.80 6.38 -16.03
CA LEU A 60 -12.22 5.79 -14.83
C LEU A 60 -12.74 4.37 -14.66
N HIS A 61 -11.87 3.39 -14.96
CA HIS A 61 -12.15 1.98 -14.72
C HIS A 61 -11.42 1.50 -13.46
N VAL A 62 -12.12 0.76 -12.62
CA VAL A 62 -11.59 0.23 -11.35
C VAL A 62 -11.62 -1.29 -11.37
N VAL A 63 -10.48 -1.93 -11.13
CA VAL A 63 -10.36 -3.40 -11.10
C VAL A 63 -9.88 -3.85 -9.73
N ASP A 64 -10.57 -4.80 -9.12
CA ASP A 64 -10.14 -5.47 -7.89
C ASP A 64 -10.82 -6.84 -7.80
N ILE A 65 -10.26 -7.78 -7.04
CA ILE A 65 -10.88 -9.08 -6.80
C ILE A 65 -12.03 -9.00 -5.77
N SER A 66 -12.03 -7.97 -4.91
CA SER A 66 -13.01 -7.83 -3.83
C SER A 66 -14.27 -7.12 -4.29
N GLU A 67 -15.30 -7.89 -4.68
CA GLU A 67 -16.61 -7.33 -5.03
C GLU A 67 -17.26 -6.57 -3.86
N ASN A 68 -17.06 -7.03 -2.63
CA ASN A 68 -17.64 -6.40 -1.44
C ASN A 68 -17.05 -5.01 -1.19
N ASN A 69 -15.72 -4.88 -1.28
CA ASN A 69 -15.08 -3.58 -1.15
C ASN A 69 -15.39 -2.68 -2.34
N MET A 70 -15.58 -3.25 -3.53
CA MET A 70 -15.99 -2.49 -4.71
C MET A 70 -17.39 -1.87 -4.52
N VAL A 71 -18.33 -2.63 -3.95
CA VAL A 71 -19.67 -2.12 -3.60
C VAL A 71 -19.56 -0.97 -2.61
N GLU A 72 -18.71 -1.10 -1.58
CA GLU A 72 -18.49 -0.03 -0.60
C GLU A 72 -17.90 1.23 -1.27
N LEU A 73 -16.88 1.06 -2.12
CA LEU A 73 -16.29 2.16 -2.89
C LEU A 73 -17.34 2.92 -3.73
N VAL A 74 -18.19 2.20 -4.46
CA VAL A 74 -19.23 2.82 -5.29
C VAL A 74 -20.26 3.56 -4.44
N ARG A 75 -20.65 3.01 -3.27
CA ARG A 75 -21.58 3.68 -2.34
C ARG A 75 -20.98 4.95 -1.74
N ASP A 76 -19.72 4.90 -1.35
CA ASP A 76 -18.98 6.06 -0.83
C ASP A 76 -18.89 7.14 -1.92
N ILE A 77 -18.46 6.81 -3.14
CA ILE A 77 -18.39 7.75 -4.27
C ILE A 77 -19.75 8.41 -4.53
N ARG A 78 -20.83 7.62 -4.63
CA ARG A 78 -22.17 8.17 -4.93
C ARG A 78 -22.68 9.11 -3.83
N SER A 79 -22.35 8.83 -2.58
CA SER A 79 -22.79 9.63 -1.44
C SER A 79 -21.93 10.88 -1.26
N SER A 80 -20.64 10.79 -1.58
CA SER A 80 -19.66 11.86 -1.41
C SER A 80 -19.61 12.84 -2.59
N PHE A 81 -19.72 12.34 -3.82
CA PHE A 81 -19.49 13.12 -5.06
C PHE A 81 -20.61 13.01 -6.10
N GLY A 82 -21.47 11.99 -6.01
CA GLY A 82 -22.57 11.78 -6.96
C GLY A 82 -22.12 11.04 -8.23
N TYR A 83 -22.32 11.65 -9.39
CA TYR A 83 -22.08 11.06 -10.71
C TYR A 83 -21.24 12.02 -11.56
N ILE A 84 -20.57 11.46 -12.57
CA ILE A 84 -19.80 12.19 -13.57
C ILE A 84 -20.38 11.95 -14.97
N ASP A 85 -20.02 12.80 -15.92
CA ASP A 85 -20.41 12.64 -17.33
C ASP A 85 -19.53 11.61 -18.06
N GLY A 86 -18.34 11.34 -17.53
CA GLY A 86 -17.37 10.40 -18.07
C GLY A 86 -17.72 8.93 -17.83
N ASP A 87 -16.92 8.05 -18.42
CA ASP A 87 -17.10 6.60 -18.35
C ASP A 87 -16.55 6.02 -17.04
N PHE A 88 -17.41 5.84 -16.03
CA PHE A 88 -17.06 5.21 -14.76
C PHE A 88 -17.60 3.78 -14.66
N GLN A 89 -16.71 2.80 -14.58
CA GLN A 89 -17.06 1.39 -14.45
C GLN A 89 -16.15 0.64 -13.47
N THR A 90 -16.67 -0.41 -12.87
CA THR A 90 -15.94 -1.24 -11.89
C THR A 90 -16.03 -2.71 -12.28
N PHE A 91 -14.91 -3.44 -12.17
CA PHE A 91 -14.80 -4.82 -12.58
C PHE A 91 -14.20 -5.67 -11.45
N ALA A 92 -14.92 -6.70 -11.03
CA ALA A 92 -14.48 -7.64 -10.02
C ALA A 92 -13.62 -8.76 -10.66
N LEU A 93 -12.36 -8.45 -11.00
CA LEU A 93 -11.47 -9.35 -11.76
C LEU A 93 -10.13 -9.57 -11.06
N ASP A 94 -9.55 -10.77 -11.20
CA ASP A 94 -8.16 -11.02 -10.85
C ASP A 94 -7.25 -10.62 -12.01
N ILE A 95 -6.28 -9.75 -11.75
CA ILE A 95 -5.33 -9.23 -12.76
C ILE A 95 -4.53 -10.37 -13.40
N GLY A 96 -4.29 -11.47 -12.69
CA GLY A 96 -3.58 -12.65 -13.22
C GLY A 96 -4.42 -13.55 -14.12
N SER A 97 -5.72 -13.28 -14.27
CA SER A 97 -6.68 -14.16 -14.94
C SER A 97 -6.83 -13.93 -16.45
N VAL A 98 -7.43 -14.89 -17.14
CA VAL A 98 -7.76 -14.80 -18.57
C VAL A 98 -8.90 -13.81 -18.83
N GLU A 99 -9.79 -13.62 -17.85
CA GLU A 99 -10.89 -12.66 -17.88
C GLU A 99 -10.36 -11.23 -17.91
N TYR A 100 -9.33 -10.94 -17.11
CA TYR A 100 -8.65 -9.65 -17.15
C TYR A 100 -7.93 -9.42 -18.49
N ASP A 101 -7.27 -10.44 -19.03
CA ASP A 101 -6.61 -10.33 -20.34
C ASP A 101 -7.62 -10.10 -21.48
N ALA A 102 -8.80 -10.73 -21.40
CA ALA A 102 -9.90 -10.48 -22.34
C ALA A 102 -10.46 -9.05 -22.20
N PHE A 103 -10.59 -8.54 -20.97
CA PHE A 103 -11.00 -7.16 -20.69
C PHE A 103 -10.03 -6.15 -21.30
N VAL A 104 -8.72 -6.33 -21.08
CA VAL A 104 -7.69 -5.44 -21.66
C VAL A 104 -7.71 -5.52 -23.19
N LYS A 105 -7.86 -6.72 -23.76
CA LYS A 105 -7.92 -6.90 -25.22
C LYS A 105 -9.12 -6.21 -25.86
N ALA A 106 -10.27 -6.18 -25.18
CA ALA A 106 -11.50 -5.61 -25.74
C ALA A 106 -11.53 -4.08 -25.66
N ASP A 107 -10.91 -3.50 -24.63
CA ASP A 107 -10.94 -2.07 -24.35
C ASP A 107 -9.52 -1.51 -24.27
N GLY A 108 -8.77 -1.78 -23.19
CA GLY A 108 -7.32 -1.49 -23.06
C GLY A 108 -6.87 -0.02 -23.22
N GLN A 109 -7.76 0.89 -23.60
CA GLN A 109 -7.44 2.24 -24.03
C GLN A 109 -7.44 3.23 -22.84
N TYR A 110 -6.27 3.46 -22.26
CA TYR A 110 -6.06 4.37 -21.13
C TYR A 110 -4.89 5.33 -21.35
N ASP A 111 -4.91 6.47 -20.67
CA ASP A 111 -3.78 7.42 -20.63
C ASP A 111 -2.89 7.16 -19.42
N TYR A 112 -3.50 6.81 -18.29
CA TYR A 112 -2.83 6.52 -17.03
C TYR A 112 -3.31 5.18 -16.46
N VAL A 113 -2.37 4.33 -16.08
CA VAL A 113 -2.65 3.07 -15.37
C VAL A 113 -2.02 3.15 -13.99
N LEU A 114 -2.80 2.94 -12.94
CA LEU A 114 -2.37 2.97 -11.55
C LEU A 114 -2.52 1.57 -10.95
N ASN A 115 -1.42 0.95 -10.51
CA ASN A 115 -1.44 -0.35 -9.85
C ASN A 115 -1.16 -0.25 -8.34
N LEU A 116 -2.23 -0.45 -7.58
CA LEU A 116 -2.28 -0.45 -6.13
C LEU A 116 -2.48 -1.87 -5.58
N SER A 117 -2.54 -2.88 -6.45
CA SER A 117 -2.74 -4.28 -6.06
C SER A 117 -1.46 -4.88 -5.46
N ALA A 118 -1.59 -5.61 -4.35
CA ALA A 118 -0.47 -6.27 -3.70
C ALA A 118 -0.92 -7.32 -2.69
N LEU A 119 -0.07 -8.32 -2.46
CA LEU A 119 -0.01 -9.04 -1.19
C LEU A 119 0.98 -8.31 -0.28
N LYS A 120 0.45 -7.62 0.75
CA LYS A 120 1.23 -6.67 1.58
C LYS A 120 1.60 -7.18 2.98
N HIS A 121 1.06 -8.30 3.44
CA HIS A 121 1.28 -8.76 4.81
C HIS A 121 2.52 -9.67 4.89
N VAL A 122 3.46 -9.35 5.78
CA VAL A 122 4.70 -10.14 6.03
C VAL A 122 4.40 -11.61 6.36
N ARG A 123 3.26 -11.91 7.01
CA ARG A 123 2.86 -13.31 7.29
C ARG A 123 2.56 -14.14 6.04
N SER A 124 2.39 -13.52 4.87
CA SER A 124 2.20 -14.23 3.60
C SER A 124 3.45 -15.00 3.16
N GLU A 125 4.55 -14.87 3.89
CA GLU A 125 5.81 -15.59 3.69
C GLU A 125 5.86 -16.92 4.45
N LYS A 126 4.82 -17.25 5.24
CA LYS A 126 4.79 -18.42 6.12
C LYS A 126 4.87 -19.75 5.37
N ASP A 127 4.27 -19.83 4.18
CA ASP A 127 4.16 -21.04 3.39
C ASP A 127 4.54 -20.77 1.93
N PRO A 128 5.10 -21.78 1.22
CA PRO A 128 5.61 -21.59 -0.14
C PRO A 128 4.51 -21.24 -1.16
N PHE A 129 3.24 -21.56 -0.89
CA PHE A 129 2.13 -21.35 -1.83
C PHE A 129 1.68 -19.89 -1.81
N THR A 130 1.47 -19.34 -0.62
CA THR A 130 1.14 -17.93 -0.43
C THR A 130 2.32 -17.05 -0.86
N LEU A 131 3.56 -17.48 -0.60
CA LEU A 131 4.75 -16.79 -1.07
C LEU A 131 4.84 -16.77 -2.61
N MET A 132 4.54 -17.87 -3.30
CA MET A 132 4.45 -17.89 -4.76
C MET A 132 3.35 -16.95 -5.27
N ARG A 133 2.17 -16.94 -4.63
CA ARG A 133 1.10 -15.98 -4.98
C ARG A 133 1.54 -14.52 -4.77
N MET A 134 2.33 -14.24 -3.73
CA MET A 134 2.88 -12.91 -3.51
C MET A 134 3.80 -12.48 -4.65
N ILE A 135 4.65 -13.40 -5.13
CA ILE A 135 5.50 -13.14 -6.30
C ILE A 135 4.64 -12.86 -7.54
N ASP A 136 3.58 -13.64 -7.77
CA ASP A 136 2.69 -13.44 -8.91
C ASP A 136 2.00 -12.08 -8.88
N VAL A 137 1.41 -11.73 -7.75
CA VAL A 137 0.68 -10.46 -7.62
C VAL A 137 1.63 -9.27 -7.62
N ASN A 138 2.73 -9.33 -6.87
CA ASN A 138 3.60 -8.18 -6.70
C ASN A 138 4.54 -7.99 -7.91
N VAL A 139 5.05 -9.07 -8.52
CA VAL A 139 6.07 -9.02 -9.58
C VAL A 139 5.44 -9.27 -10.95
N PHE A 140 4.91 -10.46 -11.21
CA PHE A 140 4.53 -10.87 -12.57
C PHE A 140 3.27 -10.17 -13.10
N ASN A 141 2.26 -9.95 -12.25
CA ASN A 141 1.07 -9.18 -12.63
C ASN A 141 1.46 -7.72 -12.94
N THR A 142 2.40 -7.15 -12.19
CA THR A 142 2.93 -5.81 -12.45
C THR A 142 3.64 -5.76 -13.80
N ASP A 143 4.60 -6.65 -14.07
CA ASP A 143 5.32 -6.70 -15.35
C ASP A 143 4.36 -6.94 -16.54
N LYS A 144 3.39 -7.86 -16.40
CA LYS A 144 2.35 -8.13 -17.42
C LYS A 144 1.51 -6.88 -17.72
N THR A 145 1.02 -6.21 -16.69
CA THR A 145 0.14 -5.04 -16.89
C THR A 145 0.89 -3.82 -17.41
N ILE A 146 2.19 -3.68 -17.10
CA ILE A 146 3.04 -2.68 -17.74
C ILE A 146 3.20 -3.01 -19.23
N GLN A 147 3.46 -4.28 -19.59
CA GLN A 147 3.54 -4.67 -21.00
C GLN A 147 2.24 -4.38 -21.76
N GLN A 148 1.09 -4.76 -21.20
CA GLN A 148 -0.21 -4.44 -21.78
C GLN A 148 -0.46 -2.94 -21.93
N SER A 149 0.09 -2.13 -21.03
CA SER A 149 0.03 -0.67 -21.08
C SER A 149 0.90 -0.12 -22.23
N ILE A 150 2.12 -0.65 -22.41
CA ILE A 150 3.00 -0.34 -23.53
C ILE A 150 2.31 -0.68 -24.86
N ASP A 151 1.78 -1.90 -24.98
CA ASP A 151 1.10 -2.39 -26.18
C ASP A 151 -0.12 -1.54 -26.56
N SER A 152 -0.75 -0.90 -25.57
CA SER A 152 -1.94 -0.05 -25.75
C SER A 152 -1.61 1.45 -25.87
N GLY A 153 -0.33 1.84 -25.83
CA GLY A 153 0.10 3.24 -25.95
C GLY A 153 -0.23 4.11 -24.73
N VAL A 154 -0.31 3.52 -23.53
CA VAL A 154 -0.50 4.25 -22.27
C VAL A 154 0.67 5.22 -22.06
N LYS A 155 0.36 6.45 -21.66
CA LYS A 155 1.38 7.50 -21.48
C LYS A 155 2.21 7.26 -20.22
N LYS A 156 1.56 6.80 -19.15
CA LYS A 156 2.19 6.65 -17.85
C LYS A 156 1.61 5.52 -17.02
N TYR A 157 2.51 4.75 -16.41
CA TYR A 157 2.17 3.73 -15.43
C TYR A 157 2.63 4.18 -14.04
N PHE A 158 1.73 4.14 -13.07
CA PHE A 158 2.03 4.39 -11.68
C PHE A 158 1.86 3.11 -10.87
N CYS A 159 2.74 2.85 -9.92
CA CYS A 159 2.47 1.81 -8.91
C CYS A 159 3.14 2.09 -7.57
N VAL A 160 2.71 1.33 -6.57
CA VAL A 160 3.18 1.50 -5.19
C VAL A 160 4.45 0.68 -4.94
N SER A 161 5.53 1.39 -4.60
CA SER A 161 6.67 0.79 -3.90
C SER A 161 6.47 0.90 -2.38
N THR A 162 7.44 0.51 -1.58
CA THR A 162 7.38 0.55 -0.11
C THR A 162 8.71 1.00 0.46
N ASP A 163 8.64 1.67 1.60
CA ASP A 163 9.76 1.88 2.54
C ASP A 163 10.60 0.60 2.76
N LYS A 164 9.95 -0.57 2.67
CA LYS A 164 10.59 -1.89 2.89
C LYS A 164 11.44 -2.36 1.72
N ALA A 165 11.41 -1.67 0.57
CA ALA A 165 12.23 -2.01 -0.60
C ALA A 165 13.66 -1.45 -0.50
N ALA A 166 13.87 -0.34 0.19
CA ALA A 166 15.19 0.31 0.30
C ALA A 166 16.24 -0.58 1.00
N ASN A 167 15.81 -1.38 1.98
CA ASN A 167 16.62 -2.39 2.65
C ASN A 167 15.67 -3.49 3.18
N PRO A 168 15.36 -4.52 2.37
CA PRO A 168 14.35 -5.50 2.73
C PRO A 168 14.84 -6.41 3.86
N ALA A 169 14.03 -6.53 4.92
CA ALA A 169 14.27 -7.43 6.06
C ALA A 169 13.40 -8.72 6.01
N ASN A 170 12.46 -8.77 5.07
CA ASN A 170 11.50 -9.87 4.88
C ASN A 170 11.19 -10.06 3.39
N MET A 171 10.60 -11.20 3.02
CA MET A 171 10.32 -11.56 1.63
C MET A 171 9.27 -10.65 0.98
N MET A 172 8.37 -10.02 1.75
CA MET A 172 7.43 -9.03 1.23
C MET A 172 8.18 -7.81 0.70
N GLY A 173 9.08 -7.24 1.50
CA GLY A 173 9.96 -6.15 1.07
C GLY A 173 10.86 -6.57 -0.10
N ALA A 174 11.40 -7.79 -0.06
CA ALA A 174 12.24 -8.31 -1.15
C ALA A 174 11.45 -8.52 -2.45
N SER A 175 10.19 -8.96 -2.38
CA SER A 175 9.33 -9.10 -3.57
C SER A 175 9.09 -7.75 -4.25
N LYS A 176 8.95 -6.68 -3.45
CA LYS A 176 8.83 -5.31 -3.95
C LYS A 176 10.14 -4.77 -4.49
N ARG A 177 11.27 -5.13 -3.89
CA ARG A 177 12.59 -4.81 -4.45
C ARG A 177 12.85 -5.50 -5.79
N ILE A 178 12.46 -6.77 -5.93
CA ILE A 178 12.53 -7.48 -7.22
C ILE A 178 11.58 -6.82 -8.22
N MET A 179 10.33 -6.52 -7.83
CA MET A 179 9.39 -5.77 -8.65
C MET A 179 10.01 -4.47 -9.18
N GLU A 180 10.68 -3.67 -8.35
CA GLU A 180 11.39 -2.45 -8.79
C GLU A 180 12.42 -2.72 -9.91
N MET A 181 13.13 -3.85 -9.88
CA MET A 181 14.08 -4.21 -10.95
C MET A 181 13.36 -4.46 -12.29
N PHE A 182 12.18 -5.11 -12.26
CA PHE A 182 11.33 -5.28 -13.43
C PHE A 182 10.79 -3.94 -13.94
N LEU A 183 10.38 -3.05 -13.03
CA LEU A 183 9.98 -1.68 -13.39
C LEU A 183 11.12 -0.93 -14.08
N MET A 184 12.37 -1.04 -13.60
CA MET A 184 13.49 -0.34 -14.23
C MET A 184 13.70 -0.79 -15.68
N ARG A 185 13.60 -2.10 -15.95
CA ARG A 185 13.59 -2.63 -17.32
C ARG A 185 12.47 -2.03 -18.16
N LYS A 186 11.23 -2.02 -17.66
CA LYS A 186 10.08 -1.47 -18.41
C LYS A 186 10.08 0.05 -18.53
N SER A 187 10.76 0.75 -17.64
CA SER A 187 10.89 2.22 -17.66
C SER A 187 11.66 2.73 -18.89
N GLU A 188 12.34 1.85 -19.63
CA GLU A 188 12.97 2.20 -20.91
C GLU A 188 11.94 2.40 -22.04
N GLU A 189 10.75 1.81 -21.91
CA GLU A 189 9.70 1.80 -22.93
C GLU A 189 8.50 2.70 -22.59
N ILE A 190 8.21 2.89 -21.30
CA ILE A 190 7.08 3.69 -20.80
C ILE A 190 7.51 4.54 -19.60
N THR A 191 6.88 5.69 -19.41
CA THR A 191 7.09 6.49 -18.20
C THR A 191 6.49 5.77 -16.99
N ILE A 192 7.33 5.47 -16.00
CA ILE A 192 6.90 4.84 -14.75
C ILE A 192 7.23 5.76 -13.59
N SER A 193 6.28 6.01 -12.70
CA SER A 193 6.54 6.66 -11.41
C SER A 193 5.96 5.83 -10.27
N THR A 194 6.46 6.06 -9.06
CA THR A 194 6.01 5.35 -7.87
C THR A 194 5.85 6.30 -6.69
N ALA A 195 5.34 5.76 -5.58
CA ALA A 195 5.33 6.44 -4.30
C ALA A 195 5.76 5.49 -3.18
N ARG A 196 6.44 6.04 -2.17
CA ARG A 196 6.72 5.39 -0.88
C ARG A 196 5.84 6.00 0.19
N PHE A 197 5.07 5.16 0.87
CA PHE A 197 4.12 5.57 1.89
C PHE A 197 4.68 5.37 3.29
N ALA A 198 4.22 6.21 4.21
CA ALA A 198 4.16 5.87 5.63
C ALA A 198 3.04 4.85 5.89
N ASN A 199 2.77 4.51 7.15
CA ASN A 199 1.58 3.75 7.49
C ASN A 199 0.29 4.55 7.17
N VAL A 200 -0.56 4.00 6.30
CA VAL A 200 -1.89 4.58 6.06
C VAL A 200 -2.83 4.19 7.21
N ALA A 201 -3.26 5.18 7.97
CA ALA A 201 -4.10 5.02 9.15
C ALA A 201 -5.41 4.31 8.79
N PHE A 202 -5.76 3.29 9.58
CA PHE A 202 -6.97 2.46 9.40
C PHE A 202 -7.10 1.77 8.03
N SER A 203 -6.00 1.62 7.27
CA SER A 203 -6.01 0.80 6.06
C SER A 203 -6.36 -0.66 6.36
N ASP A 204 -6.98 -1.35 5.41
CA ASP A 204 -7.51 -2.70 5.56
C ASP A 204 -6.42 -3.67 6.01
N GLY A 205 -6.76 -4.48 7.02
CA GLY A 205 -5.84 -5.44 7.63
C GLY A 205 -4.73 -4.82 8.49
N SER A 206 -4.66 -3.49 8.64
CA SER A 206 -3.74 -2.85 9.59
C SER A 206 -4.18 -3.06 11.04
N LEU A 207 -3.27 -2.83 11.98
CA LEU A 207 -3.59 -2.91 13.40
C LEU A 207 -4.69 -1.90 13.82
N LEU A 208 -4.63 -0.68 13.28
CA LEU A 208 -5.64 0.37 13.50
C LEU A 208 -7.02 -0.04 12.96
N HIS A 209 -7.08 -0.65 11.77
CA HIS A 209 -8.32 -1.26 11.27
C HIS A 209 -8.81 -2.36 12.25
N GLY A 210 -7.87 -3.14 12.79
CA GLY A 210 -8.14 -4.09 13.86
C GLY A 210 -8.86 -3.48 15.07
N PHE A 211 -8.53 -2.25 15.48
CA PHE A 211 -9.22 -1.59 16.61
C PHE A 211 -10.72 -1.42 16.36
N ASN A 212 -11.12 -1.01 15.15
CA ASN A 212 -12.54 -0.96 14.78
C ASN A 212 -13.22 -2.33 14.93
N GLN A 213 -12.56 -3.38 14.44
CA GLN A 213 -13.08 -4.75 14.53
C GLN A 213 -13.16 -5.24 15.97
N ARG A 214 -12.22 -4.86 16.85
CA ARG A 214 -12.26 -5.23 18.28
C ARG A 214 -13.45 -4.59 18.97
N LEU A 215 -13.68 -3.30 18.75
CA LEU A 215 -14.84 -2.59 19.31
C LEU A 215 -16.16 -3.18 18.86
N GLN A 216 -16.33 -3.40 17.55
CA GLN A 216 -17.54 -4.00 17.00
C GLN A 216 -17.84 -5.39 17.56
N LYS A 217 -16.79 -6.17 17.84
CA LYS A 217 -16.91 -7.54 18.36
C LYS A 217 -16.85 -7.64 19.88
N GLN A 218 -16.79 -6.51 20.60
CA GLN A 218 -16.58 -6.47 22.06
C GLN A 218 -15.37 -7.30 22.49
N GLN A 219 -14.23 -7.05 21.85
CA GLN A 219 -12.94 -7.73 22.10
C GLN A 219 -11.90 -6.74 22.62
N PRO A 220 -10.87 -7.21 23.36
CA PRO A 220 -9.81 -6.34 23.86
C PRO A 220 -9.02 -5.67 22.74
N ILE A 221 -8.48 -4.49 23.01
CA ILE A 221 -7.49 -3.87 22.12
C ILE A 221 -6.11 -4.38 22.50
N VAL A 222 -5.34 -4.80 21.50
CA VAL A 222 -3.94 -5.19 21.64
C VAL A 222 -3.11 -4.27 20.77
N ALA A 223 -2.05 -3.68 21.33
CA ALA A 223 -1.19 -2.78 20.57
C ALA A 223 0.25 -2.76 21.11
N PRO A 224 1.27 -2.68 20.26
CA PRO A 224 2.63 -2.47 20.72
C PRO A 224 2.83 -1.06 21.29
N ASN A 225 3.62 -0.94 22.35
CA ASN A 225 3.92 0.34 23.02
C ASN A 225 5.34 0.86 22.77
N ASP A 226 6.19 0.08 22.11
CA ASP A 226 7.59 0.35 21.82
C ASP A 226 7.84 0.72 20.35
N ILE A 227 6.95 0.30 19.45
CA ILE A 227 7.04 0.61 18.02
C ILE A 227 6.43 1.98 17.73
N LYS A 228 7.23 2.85 17.11
CA LYS A 228 6.77 4.15 16.58
C LYS A 228 6.73 4.15 15.06
N ARG A 229 5.69 4.79 14.51
CA ARG A 229 5.48 4.91 13.07
C ARG A 229 4.99 6.30 12.69
N TYR A 230 5.23 6.64 11.44
CA TYR A 230 4.62 7.78 10.77
C TYR A 230 3.27 7.37 10.19
N PHE A 231 2.26 8.21 10.34
CA PHE A 231 0.91 7.93 9.82
C PHE A 231 0.42 9.02 8.88
N VAL A 232 -0.18 8.56 7.78
CA VAL A 232 -0.94 9.39 6.84
C VAL A 232 -2.40 8.97 6.82
N THR A 233 -3.29 9.90 6.50
CA THR A 233 -4.69 9.63 6.27
C THR A 233 -4.89 8.89 4.95
N PRO A 234 -6.04 8.21 4.76
CA PRO A 234 -6.39 7.65 3.46
C PRO A 234 -6.37 8.70 2.35
N GLN A 235 -6.93 9.89 2.57
CA GLN A 235 -6.95 10.96 1.56
C GLN A 235 -5.53 11.36 1.14
N GLU A 236 -4.64 11.63 2.09
CA GLU A 236 -3.24 11.97 1.79
C GLU A 236 -2.55 10.85 0.97
N SER A 237 -2.84 9.58 1.25
CA SER A 237 -2.31 8.49 0.43
C SER A 237 -2.83 8.51 -1.02
N GLY A 238 -4.09 8.89 -1.23
CA GLY A 238 -4.67 9.07 -2.56
C GLY A 238 -4.06 10.27 -3.29
N GLU A 239 -3.85 11.37 -2.59
CA GLU A 239 -3.24 12.59 -3.11
C GLU A 239 -1.79 12.34 -3.54
N LEU A 240 -1.00 11.65 -2.71
CA LEU A 240 0.37 11.26 -3.04
C LEU A 240 0.42 10.38 -4.32
N CYS A 241 -0.48 9.41 -4.43
CA CYS A 241 -0.60 8.58 -5.64
C CYS A 241 -0.91 9.42 -6.87
N LEU A 242 -1.91 10.31 -6.79
CA LEU A 242 -2.33 11.12 -7.91
C LEU A 242 -1.23 12.11 -8.32
N MET A 243 -0.58 12.76 -7.37
CA MET A 243 0.54 13.68 -7.61
C MET A 243 1.69 12.98 -8.32
N SER A 244 2.10 11.79 -7.87
CA SER A 244 3.11 11.00 -8.57
C SER A 244 2.64 10.58 -9.96
N CYS A 245 1.40 10.12 -10.10
CA CYS A 245 0.82 9.67 -11.37
C CYS A 245 0.76 10.79 -12.41
N ILE A 246 0.39 12.02 -12.03
CA ILE A 246 0.28 13.14 -12.97
C ILE A 246 1.63 13.82 -13.18
N PHE A 247 2.33 14.18 -12.11
CA PHE A 247 3.51 15.07 -12.18
C PHE A 247 4.86 14.37 -12.13
N GLY A 248 4.91 13.11 -11.71
CA GLY A 248 6.17 12.36 -11.65
C GLY A 248 6.82 12.21 -13.02
N GLU A 249 8.14 12.37 -13.08
CA GLU A 249 8.90 11.98 -14.25
C GLU A 249 9.16 10.48 -14.25
N ASN A 250 9.74 10.00 -15.35
CA ASN A 250 10.14 8.61 -15.43
C ASN A 250 11.16 8.29 -14.32
N ARG A 251 10.88 7.23 -13.56
CA ARG A 251 11.65 6.72 -12.42
C ARG A 251 11.58 7.56 -11.14
N ASP A 252 10.68 8.55 -11.09
CA ASP A 252 10.45 9.29 -9.86
C ASP A 252 9.77 8.44 -8.78
N ILE A 253 10.25 8.58 -7.55
CA ILE A 253 9.60 8.01 -6.36
C ILE A 253 9.19 9.15 -5.44
N PHE A 254 7.89 9.36 -5.31
CA PHE A 254 7.34 10.42 -4.46
C PHE A 254 7.23 9.93 -3.02
N PHE A 255 7.53 10.82 -2.06
CA PHE A 255 7.37 10.53 -0.64
C PHE A 255 6.97 11.80 0.14
N PRO A 256 6.28 11.68 1.29
CA PRO A 256 6.04 12.83 2.16
C PRO A 256 7.35 13.31 2.77
N LYS A 257 7.65 14.62 2.65
CA LYS A 257 8.76 15.19 3.42
C LYS A 257 8.47 15.05 4.91
N LEU A 258 9.50 14.70 5.66
CA LEU A 258 9.44 14.76 7.11
C LEU A 258 9.35 16.24 7.52
N SER A 259 8.20 16.65 8.05
CA SER A 259 8.00 17.96 8.66
C SER A 259 7.87 17.82 10.18
N GLU A 260 7.92 18.96 10.88
CA GLU A 260 7.57 18.97 12.32
C GLU A 260 6.18 18.38 12.56
N ASP A 261 5.24 18.54 11.63
CA ASP A 261 3.89 17.98 11.76
C ASP A 261 3.86 16.45 11.67
N LEU A 262 4.90 15.81 11.12
CA LEU A 262 4.96 14.36 10.92
C LEU A 262 5.60 13.69 12.14
N HIS A 263 4.79 13.51 13.19
CA HIS A 263 5.25 12.94 14.45
C HIS A 263 5.27 11.41 14.45
N LEU A 264 6.33 10.85 15.03
CA LEU A 264 6.38 9.44 15.42
C LEU A 264 5.44 9.19 16.59
N ILE A 265 4.46 8.30 16.40
CA ILE A 265 3.49 7.92 17.42
C ILE A 265 3.44 6.38 17.55
N THR A 266 3.23 5.89 18.76
CA THR A 266 3.07 4.45 19.03
C THR A 266 1.65 3.99 18.76
N PHE A 267 1.48 2.70 18.48
CA PHE A 267 0.15 2.11 18.31
C PHE A 267 -0.67 2.16 19.61
N ALA A 268 -0.03 2.00 20.77
CA ALA A 268 -0.68 2.15 22.08
C ALA A 268 -1.22 3.58 22.29
N GLU A 269 -0.45 4.62 21.95
CA GLU A 269 -0.92 6.02 22.02
C GLU A 269 -2.13 6.27 21.12
N ILE A 270 -2.11 5.73 19.89
CA ILE A 270 -3.26 5.81 18.98
C ILE A 270 -4.47 5.08 19.58
N ALA A 271 -4.28 3.89 20.14
CA ALA A 271 -5.35 3.13 20.78
C ALA A 271 -6.01 3.92 21.92
N VAL A 272 -5.22 4.57 22.77
CA VAL A 272 -5.73 5.43 23.85
C VAL A 272 -6.54 6.60 23.29
N LYS A 273 -6.01 7.34 22.30
CA LYS A 273 -6.74 8.45 21.66
C LYS A 273 -8.03 7.98 21.00
N TYR A 274 -7.98 6.83 20.33
CA TYR A 274 -9.11 6.21 19.66
C TYR A 274 -10.22 5.83 20.65
N LEU A 275 -9.88 5.19 21.78
CA LEU A 275 -10.83 4.83 22.83
C LEU A 275 -11.46 6.05 23.49
N LYS A 276 -10.66 7.03 23.89
CA LYS A 276 -11.16 8.27 24.52
C LYS A 276 -12.17 8.98 23.63
N ARG A 277 -11.91 9.01 22.32
CA ARG A 277 -12.82 9.59 21.35
C ARG A 277 -14.13 8.80 21.19
N ARG A 278 -14.11 7.50 21.45
CA ARG A 278 -15.30 6.64 21.51
C ARG A 278 -15.99 6.67 22.88
N GLY A 279 -15.53 7.51 23.80
CA GLY A 279 -16.09 7.64 25.14
C GLY A 279 -15.64 6.56 26.12
N TYR A 280 -14.51 5.90 25.84
CA TYR A 280 -13.94 4.86 26.70
C TYR A 280 -12.61 5.29 27.32
N GLU A 281 -12.44 5.00 28.61
CA GLU A 281 -11.13 5.06 29.26
C GLU A 281 -10.38 3.72 29.10
N PRO A 282 -9.09 3.73 28.74
CA PRO A 282 -8.32 2.50 28.58
C PRO A 282 -7.98 1.89 29.95
N ARG A 283 -8.29 0.59 30.11
CA ARG A 283 -7.87 -0.22 31.26
C ARG A 283 -6.73 -1.14 30.85
N LEU A 284 -5.53 -0.96 31.40
CA LEU A 284 -4.40 -1.84 31.11
C LEU A 284 -4.60 -3.20 31.77
N CYS A 285 -4.39 -4.26 30.99
CA CYS A 285 -4.38 -5.65 31.43
C CYS A 285 -2.96 -6.22 31.29
N GLU A 286 -2.62 -7.21 32.11
CA GLU A 286 -1.33 -7.89 32.08
C GLU A 286 -1.33 -9.14 31.21
N THR A 287 -2.50 -9.79 31.07
CA THR A 287 -2.64 -11.05 30.33
C THR A 287 -3.81 -11.04 29.35
N GLU A 288 -3.75 -11.91 28.33
CA GLU A 288 -4.86 -12.08 27.38
C GLU A 288 -6.12 -12.61 28.05
N ASP A 289 -5.99 -13.54 28.99
CA ASP A 289 -7.13 -14.13 29.70
C ASP A 289 -7.83 -13.08 30.57
N GLU A 290 -7.07 -12.28 31.30
CA GLU A 290 -7.62 -11.14 32.05
C GLU A 290 -8.37 -10.18 31.12
N ALA A 291 -7.75 -9.78 30.01
CA ALA A 291 -8.36 -8.87 29.05
C ALA A 291 -9.67 -9.44 28.47
N ARG A 292 -9.70 -10.75 28.18
CA ARG A 292 -10.88 -11.46 27.64
C ARG A 292 -12.01 -11.58 28.64
N GLU A 293 -11.72 -11.71 29.93
CA GLU A 293 -12.76 -11.68 30.97
C GLU A 293 -13.26 -10.25 31.22
N LEU A 294 -12.35 -9.27 31.30
CA LEU A 294 -12.71 -7.88 31.58
C LEU A 294 -13.52 -7.23 30.46
N VAL A 295 -13.35 -7.63 29.19
CA VAL A 295 -14.13 -7.04 28.07
C VAL A 295 -15.62 -7.33 28.16
N LYS A 296 -16.03 -8.35 28.92
CA LYS A 296 -17.44 -8.68 29.14
C LYS A 296 -18.15 -7.68 30.07
N ILE A 297 -17.37 -6.94 30.87
CA ILE A 297 -17.87 -6.11 31.98
C ILE A 297 -17.52 -4.63 31.75
N LEU A 298 -16.26 -4.32 31.48
CA LEU A 298 -15.74 -2.95 31.44
C LEU A 298 -16.41 -2.03 30.40
N PRO A 299 -16.79 -2.48 29.19
CA PRO A 299 -17.45 -1.58 28.22
C PRO A 299 -18.75 -0.98 28.72
N GLN A 300 -19.47 -1.65 29.63
CA GLN A 300 -20.70 -1.10 30.24
C GLN A 300 -20.40 0.00 31.27
N GLN A 301 -19.17 0.06 31.77
CA GLN A 301 -18.69 1.02 32.76
C GLN A 301 -17.96 2.21 32.12
N GLY A 302 -17.88 2.26 30.78
CA GLY A 302 -17.12 3.28 30.07
C GLY A 302 -15.61 3.02 30.06
N GLU A 303 -15.17 1.80 30.35
CA GLU A 303 -13.76 1.39 30.26
C GLU A 303 -13.55 0.34 29.17
N TRP A 304 -12.34 0.24 28.61
CA TRP A 304 -12.01 -0.79 27.61
C TRP A 304 -10.68 -1.50 27.93
N PRO A 305 -10.65 -2.84 28.02
CA PRO A 305 -9.43 -3.56 28.32
C PRO A 305 -8.42 -3.48 27.17
N CYS A 306 -7.19 -3.16 27.53
CA CYS A 306 -6.06 -2.91 26.65
C CYS A 306 -4.88 -3.76 27.08
N LEU A 307 -4.35 -4.58 26.16
CA LEU A 307 -3.11 -5.31 26.36
C LEU A 307 -2.01 -4.64 25.52
N PHE A 308 -1.19 -3.82 26.17
CA PHE A 308 -0.08 -3.14 25.52
C PHE A 308 1.23 -3.86 25.79
N THR A 309 1.84 -4.40 24.74
CA THR A 309 3.02 -5.29 24.85
C THR A 309 4.23 -4.70 24.13
N ALA A 310 5.43 -5.09 24.52
CA ALA A 310 6.60 -4.88 23.67
C ALA A 310 6.49 -5.72 22.39
N SER A 311 7.07 -5.24 21.31
CA SER A 311 7.14 -5.91 20.02
C SER A 311 8.11 -7.10 20.05
N ASN A 312 7.75 -8.18 19.36
CA ASN A 312 8.57 -9.38 19.26
C ASN A 312 8.32 -10.15 17.94
N THR A 313 7.83 -9.45 16.93
CA THR A 313 7.41 -9.99 15.63
C THR A 313 8.59 -10.05 14.66
N THR A 314 8.70 -11.15 13.90
CA THR A 314 9.75 -11.33 12.89
C THR A 314 9.72 -10.24 11.83
N GLY A 315 10.89 -9.69 11.48
CA GLY A 315 11.07 -8.84 10.30
C GLY A 315 10.48 -7.43 10.42
N GLU A 316 10.14 -6.99 11.63
CA GLU A 316 9.69 -5.63 11.92
C GLU A 316 10.90 -4.70 12.18
N LYS A 317 10.90 -3.50 11.58
CA LYS A 317 11.94 -2.49 11.79
C LYS A 317 11.58 -1.57 12.95
N ASP A 318 12.57 -1.07 13.67
CA ASP A 318 12.31 -0.15 14.78
C ASP A 318 11.81 1.22 14.30
N PHE A 319 12.26 1.67 13.12
CA PHE A 319 11.85 2.93 12.49
C PHE A 319 11.76 2.81 10.95
N GLU A 320 10.99 3.71 10.32
CA GLU A 320 10.82 3.79 8.86
C GLU A 320 11.74 4.88 8.27
N GLU A 321 12.37 4.57 7.15
CA GLU A 321 13.17 5.49 6.35
C GLU A 321 12.54 5.61 4.95
N PHE A 322 12.27 6.83 4.48
CA PHE A 322 11.73 7.05 3.13
C PHE A 322 12.83 6.99 2.06
N TYR A 323 14.04 7.39 2.40
CA TYR A 323 15.20 7.39 1.52
C TYR A 323 16.50 7.07 2.28
N THR A 324 17.52 6.65 1.55
CA THR A 324 18.86 6.32 2.05
C THR A 324 19.86 7.43 1.69
N ALA A 325 21.03 7.43 2.33
CA ALA A 325 22.08 8.42 2.07
C ALA A 325 22.65 8.40 0.64
N ASN A 326 22.43 7.32 -0.12
CA ASN A 326 22.95 7.14 -1.47
C ASN A 326 21.94 7.51 -2.57
N GLU A 327 20.71 7.89 -2.19
CA GLU A 327 19.67 8.25 -3.14
C GLU A 327 19.75 9.73 -3.52
N VAL A 328 19.55 10.04 -4.81
CA VAL A 328 19.49 11.43 -5.30
C VAL A 328 18.10 11.98 -5.05
N LEU A 329 18.03 13.14 -4.40
CA LEU A 329 16.76 13.75 -3.97
C LEU A 329 16.52 15.08 -4.69
N ASP A 330 15.28 15.28 -5.13
CA ASP A 330 14.72 16.60 -5.44
C ASP A 330 13.73 16.98 -4.34
N MET A 331 14.15 17.94 -3.52
CA MET A 331 13.37 18.49 -2.40
C MET A 331 12.85 19.90 -2.70
N SER A 332 13.01 20.38 -3.93
CA SER A 332 12.75 21.76 -4.33
C SER A 332 11.49 21.93 -5.18
N ARG A 333 11.12 20.89 -5.94
CA ARG A 333 9.99 20.96 -6.88
C ARG A 333 8.61 21.12 -6.23
N PHE A 334 8.46 20.58 -5.04
CA PHE A 334 7.23 20.60 -4.25
C PHE A 334 7.54 21.03 -2.84
N GLU A 335 6.56 21.61 -2.13
CA GLU A 335 6.72 22.10 -0.77
C GLU A 335 6.73 20.94 0.23
N ASN A 336 5.71 20.08 0.16
CA ASN A 336 5.46 18.99 1.10
C ASN A 336 5.90 17.62 0.56
N LEU A 337 6.11 17.49 -0.75
CA LEU A 337 6.53 16.25 -1.40
C LEU A 337 8.02 16.25 -1.75
N GLY A 338 8.70 15.16 -1.40
CA GLY A 338 10.06 14.87 -1.86
C GLY A 338 10.03 13.89 -3.03
N ILE A 339 11.03 13.96 -3.89
CA ILE A 339 11.20 13.04 -5.01
C ILE A 339 12.57 12.38 -4.91
N ILE A 340 12.60 11.06 -5.01
CA ILE A 340 13.85 10.32 -5.24
C ILE A 340 13.97 10.09 -6.74
N LYS A 341 15.12 10.47 -7.29
CA LYS A 341 15.48 10.22 -8.69
C LYS A 341 16.18 8.87 -8.77
N ASN A 342 15.51 7.89 -9.37
CA ASN A 342 16.05 6.55 -9.51
C ASN A 342 16.70 6.35 -10.89
N GLU A 343 17.80 5.59 -10.91
CA GLU A 343 18.48 5.20 -12.15
C GLU A 343 17.94 3.85 -12.65
N PRO A 344 18.01 3.57 -13.96
CA PRO A 344 17.58 2.28 -14.55
C PRO A 344 18.57 1.16 -14.22
N LEU A 345 18.72 0.85 -12.94
CA LEU A 345 19.63 -0.19 -12.48
C LEU A 345 18.89 -1.52 -12.38
N TYR A 346 19.17 -2.42 -13.32
CA TYR A 346 18.75 -3.82 -13.29
C TYR A 346 19.80 -4.70 -13.98
N ASN A 347 19.75 -6.00 -13.72
CA ASN A 347 20.58 -6.98 -14.41
C ASN A 347 19.66 -7.91 -15.23
N GLN A 348 19.76 -7.83 -16.55
CA GLN A 348 18.91 -8.59 -17.46
C GLN A 348 19.04 -10.11 -17.25
N GLU A 349 20.24 -10.62 -17.00
CA GLU A 349 20.46 -12.06 -16.77
C GLU A 349 19.79 -12.52 -15.47
N LEU A 350 19.81 -11.70 -14.42
CA LEU A 350 19.11 -12.01 -13.16
C LEU A 350 17.59 -11.98 -13.33
N LEU A 351 17.04 -11.04 -14.09
CA LEU A 351 15.61 -11.00 -14.37
C LEU A 351 15.16 -12.24 -15.16
N SER A 352 15.89 -12.61 -16.22
CA SER A 352 15.62 -13.83 -16.98
C SER A 352 15.74 -15.08 -16.11
N LEU A 353 16.76 -15.17 -15.24
CA LEU A 353 16.92 -16.26 -14.29
C LEU A 353 15.71 -16.37 -13.36
N PHE A 354 15.22 -15.23 -12.85
CA PHE A 354 14.05 -15.21 -11.96
C PHE A 354 12.79 -15.72 -12.67
N GLU A 355 12.53 -15.23 -13.87
CA GLU A 355 11.42 -15.66 -14.73
C GLU A 355 11.49 -17.17 -15.00
N GLU A 356 12.66 -17.67 -15.41
CA GLU A 356 12.89 -19.09 -15.74
C GLU A 356 12.70 -20.00 -14.53
N GLN A 357 13.30 -19.66 -13.39
CA GLN A 357 13.23 -20.48 -12.17
C GLN A 357 11.81 -20.56 -11.63
N ILE A 358 11.10 -19.41 -11.54
CA ILE A 358 9.70 -19.42 -11.09
C ILE A 358 8.81 -20.17 -12.08
N SER A 359 9.00 -19.97 -13.39
CA SER A 359 8.25 -20.72 -14.42
C SER A 359 8.48 -22.22 -14.32
N ALA A 360 9.72 -22.66 -14.09
CA ALA A 360 10.07 -24.06 -13.91
C ALA A 360 9.40 -24.67 -12.66
N MET A 361 9.41 -23.95 -11.53
CA MET A 361 8.69 -24.34 -10.30
C MET A 361 7.20 -24.55 -10.57
N LYS A 362 6.55 -23.57 -11.23
CA LYS A 362 5.11 -23.65 -11.56
C LYS A 362 4.78 -24.78 -12.52
N LYS A 363 5.59 -24.99 -13.57
CA LYS A 363 5.40 -26.08 -14.54
C LYS A 363 5.49 -27.46 -13.88
N LYS A 364 6.36 -27.61 -12.87
CA LYS A 364 6.46 -28.84 -12.07
C LYS A 364 5.32 -29.00 -11.06
N SER A 365 4.59 -27.92 -10.77
CA SER A 365 3.59 -27.87 -9.69
C SER A 365 4.17 -28.27 -8.32
N GLU A 366 5.47 -28.03 -8.12
CA GLU A 366 6.21 -28.42 -6.94
C GLU A 366 7.34 -27.42 -6.67
N TRP A 367 7.40 -26.88 -5.45
CA TRP A 367 8.45 -26.00 -4.97
C TRP A 367 8.48 -25.97 -3.44
N SER A 368 9.64 -25.63 -2.88
CA SER A 368 9.81 -25.39 -1.45
C SER A 368 10.02 -23.89 -1.16
N LYS A 369 9.87 -23.51 0.11
CA LYS A 369 10.11 -22.13 0.54
C LYS A 369 11.59 -21.77 0.40
N GLU A 370 12.47 -22.70 0.73
CA GLU A 370 13.92 -22.57 0.67
C GLU A 370 14.39 -22.26 -0.75
N GLN A 371 13.82 -22.93 -1.77
CA GLN A 371 14.14 -22.64 -3.17
C GLN A 371 13.81 -21.20 -3.57
N ILE A 372 12.69 -20.66 -3.08
CA ILE A 372 12.29 -19.27 -3.33
C ILE A 372 13.22 -18.31 -2.59
N VAL A 373 13.57 -18.61 -1.33
CA VAL A 373 14.50 -17.81 -0.52
C VAL A 373 15.89 -17.77 -1.15
N GLU A 374 16.41 -18.90 -1.61
CA GLU A 374 17.69 -18.97 -2.34
C GLU A 374 17.66 -18.11 -3.62
N LEU A 375 16.56 -18.15 -4.36
CA LEU A 375 16.39 -17.31 -5.55
C LEU A 375 16.39 -15.81 -5.16
N PHE A 376 15.71 -15.44 -4.08
CA PHE A 376 15.69 -14.06 -3.59
C PHE A 376 17.09 -13.58 -3.15
N HIS A 377 17.89 -14.42 -2.51
CA HIS A 377 19.28 -14.09 -2.16
C HIS A 377 20.16 -13.89 -3.41
N LYS A 378 19.90 -14.64 -4.50
CA LYS A 378 20.58 -14.42 -5.79
C LYS A 378 20.17 -13.09 -6.41
N MET A 379 18.89 -12.73 -6.33
CA MET A 379 18.38 -11.47 -6.86
C MET A 379 18.88 -10.25 -6.07
N ILE A 380 19.01 -10.39 -4.75
CA ILE A 380 19.35 -9.27 -3.85
C ILE A 380 20.56 -9.69 -2.99
N PRO A 381 21.79 -9.49 -3.50
CA PRO A 381 23.00 -9.71 -2.70
C PRO A 381 22.96 -8.86 -1.42
N GLY A 382 23.20 -9.47 -0.26
CA GLY A 382 23.13 -8.79 1.04
C GLY A 382 21.74 -8.75 1.67
N PHE A 383 20.74 -9.40 1.08
CA PHE A 383 19.43 -9.59 1.70
C PHE A 383 19.55 -10.36 3.03
N GLY A 384 19.37 -9.65 4.14
CA GLY A 384 19.50 -10.17 5.51
C GLY A 384 18.19 -10.75 6.05
N HIS A 385 17.66 -11.80 5.43
CA HIS A 385 16.47 -12.49 5.94
C HIS A 385 16.77 -13.16 7.30
N LYS A 386 16.21 -12.61 8.39
CA LYS A 386 16.27 -13.21 9.73
C LYS A 386 14.95 -13.85 10.07
N GLU A 387 14.87 -15.18 9.96
CA GLU A 387 13.69 -15.94 10.33
C GLU A 387 13.74 -16.28 11.83
N THR A 388 12.84 -15.72 12.64
CA THR A 388 12.79 -16.04 14.09
C THR A 388 11.86 -17.20 14.43
N GLY A 389 11.15 -17.76 13.44
CA GLY A 389 10.18 -18.84 13.61
C GLY A 389 8.88 -18.45 14.33
N LYS A 390 8.75 -17.19 14.77
CA LYS A 390 7.55 -16.66 15.44
C LYS A 390 6.75 -15.77 14.49
N TYR A 391 5.55 -16.24 14.15
CA TYR A 391 4.55 -15.52 13.36
C TYR A 391 3.41 -15.05 14.28
N LEU A 392 2.53 -14.17 13.79
CA LEU A 392 1.46 -13.60 14.63
C LEU A 392 0.47 -14.66 15.12
N ASP A 393 0.27 -15.72 14.31
CA ASP A 393 -0.53 -16.90 14.61
C ASP A 393 0.17 -17.88 15.55
N SER A 394 1.51 -17.85 15.67
CA SER A 394 2.23 -18.67 16.66
C SER A 394 2.16 -18.08 18.09
N LYS A 395 1.39 -17.00 18.29
CA LYS A 395 1.01 -16.48 19.63
C LYS A 395 -0.34 -17.03 20.12
N MET A 396 -1.05 -17.84 19.31
CA MET A 396 -2.32 -18.47 19.71
C MET A 396 -2.11 -19.68 20.62
#